data_AF-V9LF66-F1
#
_entry.id   AF-V9LF66-F1
#
_cell.length_a   1.000
_cell.length_b   1.000
_cell.length_c   1.000
_cell.angle_alpha   90.00
_cell.angle_beta   90.00
_cell.angle_gamma   90.00
#
_symmetry.space_group_name_H-M   'P 1'
#
loop_
_entity.id
_entity.type
_entity.pdbx_description
1 polymer ?
#
loop_
_entity_poly.entity_id
_entity_poly.type
_entity_poly.pdbx_seq_one_letter_code
_entity_poly.pdbx_strand_id
1 'polypeptide(L)'
;LSLSLSHKDIDPDFKTHLHQLVLLVLASQNLVEKEINGTKVSCSGLLTYFKAYAKIFQGEDLPHPKSILSATAEANNLTAVSRAKAIYLEIMTQLCGPDKPYVSPGLMEESHQRARAAGLAEFGRSRKMGGEEVSARYRVQLEVDLEAEFQAWSRQNKRKNKLNAVRTPLALLGLVAAMHLLSGLCHLLSLGFVSSLCDLVSGITIVCLMVWGYGQYTGSHP
;
A
#
# COMPACT_ATOMS: atom_id res chain seq x y z
N LEU A 1 -5.00 55.50 1.81
CA LEU A 1 -6.34 55.63 1.20
C LEU A 1 -7.10 54.32 1.40
N SER A 2 -7.91 54.20 2.45
CA SER A 2 -8.88 53.11 2.58
C SER A 2 -10.24 53.62 2.07
N LEU A 3 -10.48 53.52 0.77
CA LEU A 3 -11.84 53.63 0.23
C LEU A 3 -12.54 52.31 0.56
N SER A 4 -13.19 52.22 1.72
CA SER A 4 -14.17 51.17 1.95
C SER A 4 -15.39 51.50 1.10
N LEU A 5 -15.51 50.84 -0.07
CA LEU A 5 -16.72 50.91 -0.88
C LEU A 5 -17.90 50.42 -0.03
N SER A 6 -18.76 51.34 0.42
CA SER A 6 -20.00 50.98 1.08
C SER A 6 -20.98 50.49 0.02
N HIS A 7 -21.83 49.53 0.36
CA HIS A 7 -22.89 49.07 -0.54
C HIS A 7 -23.79 50.23 -1.02
N LYS A 8 -23.86 51.34 -0.28
CA LYS A 8 -24.61 52.55 -0.69
C LYS A 8 -23.93 53.37 -1.79
N ASP A 9 -22.62 53.22 -1.98
CA ASP A 9 -21.80 54.00 -2.92
C ASP A 9 -21.76 53.36 -4.32
N ILE A 10 -22.30 52.14 -4.44
CA ILE A 10 -22.33 51.39 -5.70
C ILE A 10 -23.61 51.73 -6.46
N ASP A 11 -23.45 51.98 -7.75
CA ASP A 11 -24.54 52.29 -8.68
C ASP A 11 -25.67 51.22 -8.63
N PRO A 12 -26.96 51.64 -8.57
CA PRO A 12 -28.09 50.72 -8.49
C PRO A 12 -28.21 49.76 -9.69
N ASP A 13 -27.90 50.24 -10.90
CA ASP A 13 -27.95 49.42 -12.10
C ASP A 13 -26.79 48.42 -12.11
N PHE A 14 -25.61 48.84 -11.64
CA PHE A 14 -24.48 47.91 -11.45
C PHE A 14 -24.84 46.79 -10.47
N LYS A 15 -25.51 47.08 -9.35
CA LYS A 15 -25.96 46.04 -8.40
C LYS A 15 -26.92 45.05 -9.05
N THR A 16 -27.87 45.56 -9.83
CA THR A 16 -28.86 44.75 -10.52
C THR A 16 -28.19 43.77 -11.48
N HIS A 17 -27.27 44.25 -12.31
CA HIS A 17 -26.54 43.41 -13.25
C HIS A 17 -25.52 42.50 -12.57
N LEU A 18 -24.89 42.94 -11.48
CA LEU A 18 -24.00 42.09 -10.69
C LEU A 18 -24.75 40.92 -10.08
N HIS A 19 -25.95 41.16 -9.54
CA HIS A 19 -26.80 40.10 -9.00
C HIS A 19 -27.16 39.08 -10.10
N GLN A 20 -27.54 39.55 -11.29
CA GLN A 20 -27.80 38.68 -12.44
C GLN A 20 -26.55 37.88 -12.86
N LEU A 21 -25.38 38.52 -12.94
CA LEU A 21 -24.11 37.87 -13.29
C LEU A 21 -23.73 36.79 -12.27
N VAL A 22 -23.83 37.09 -10.99
CA VAL A 22 -23.53 36.14 -9.91
C VAL A 22 -24.41 34.90 -10.03
N LEU A 23 -25.71 35.07 -10.25
CA LEU A 23 -26.61 33.94 -10.48
C LEU A 23 -26.29 33.20 -11.78
N LEU A 24 -25.96 33.92 -12.85
CA LEU A 24 -25.62 33.31 -14.14
C LEU A 24 -24.37 32.43 -14.04
N VAL A 25 -23.36 32.82 -13.24
CA VAL A 25 -22.10 32.07 -13.12
C VAL A 25 -22.13 31.04 -11.99
N LEU A 26 -22.78 31.33 -10.86
CA LEU A 26 -22.64 30.57 -9.61
C LEU A 26 -23.93 29.87 -9.14
N ALA A 27 -25.06 30.04 -9.83
CA ALA A 27 -26.26 29.25 -9.51
C ALA A 27 -25.97 27.75 -9.68
N SER A 28 -26.56 26.91 -8.83
CA SER A 28 -26.28 25.48 -8.76
C SER A 28 -26.47 24.76 -10.10
N GLN A 29 -27.46 25.16 -10.88
CA GLN A 29 -27.74 24.62 -12.21
C GLN A 29 -26.70 25.01 -13.29
N ASN A 30 -25.89 26.05 -13.05
CA ASN A 30 -24.92 26.57 -14.00
C ASN A 30 -23.47 26.16 -13.65
N LEU A 31 -23.26 25.47 -12.54
CA LEU A 31 -21.92 25.01 -12.14
C LEU A 31 -21.43 23.91 -13.08
N VAL A 32 -20.34 24.18 -13.77
CA VAL A 32 -19.66 23.22 -14.65
C VAL A 32 -18.50 22.60 -13.89
N GLU A 33 -18.52 21.26 -13.76
CA GLU A 33 -17.42 20.52 -13.17
C GLU A 33 -16.15 20.71 -13.99
N LYS A 34 -14.99 20.87 -13.33
CA LYS A 34 -13.74 21.04 -14.04
C LYS A 34 -13.41 19.79 -14.82
N GLU A 35 -13.27 19.94 -16.12
CA GLU A 35 -12.76 18.88 -16.98
C GLU A 35 -11.36 19.22 -17.49
N ILE A 36 -10.51 18.20 -17.51
CA ILE A 36 -9.22 18.22 -18.18
C ILE A 36 -9.22 17.00 -19.09
N ASN A 37 -9.12 17.24 -20.41
CA ASN A 37 -9.18 16.20 -21.44
C ASN A 37 -10.48 15.38 -21.47
N GLY A 38 -11.63 16.05 -21.30
CA GLY A 38 -12.95 15.40 -21.27
C GLY A 38 -13.14 14.45 -20.08
N THR A 39 -12.30 14.57 -19.03
CA THR A 39 -12.44 13.82 -17.79
C THR A 39 -12.68 14.80 -16.64
N LYS A 40 -13.72 14.53 -15.85
CA LYS A 40 -14.04 15.29 -14.64
C LYS A 40 -12.93 15.15 -13.61
N VAL A 41 -12.55 16.27 -13.00
CA VAL A 41 -11.41 16.36 -12.07
C VAL A 41 -11.92 16.54 -10.64
N SER A 42 -11.49 15.66 -9.74
CA SER A 42 -11.77 15.79 -8.31
C SER A 42 -10.94 16.90 -7.65
N CYS A 43 -11.32 17.36 -6.45
CA CYS A 43 -10.54 18.38 -5.71
C CYS A 43 -9.08 17.96 -5.49
N SER A 44 -8.83 16.69 -5.16
CA SER A 44 -7.48 16.14 -5.00
C SER A 44 -6.72 16.13 -6.34
N GLY A 45 -7.38 15.72 -7.42
CA GLY A 45 -6.80 15.77 -8.77
C GLY A 45 -6.45 17.20 -9.19
N LEU A 46 -7.31 18.16 -8.89
CA LEU A 46 -7.09 19.58 -9.21
C LEU A 46 -5.85 20.13 -8.51
N LEU A 47 -5.64 19.79 -7.24
CA LEU A 47 -4.42 20.17 -6.51
C LEU A 47 -3.16 19.58 -7.13
N THR A 48 -3.23 18.33 -7.62
CA THR A 48 -2.12 17.68 -8.33
C THR A 48 -1.78 18.42 -9.63
N TYR A 49 -2.79 18.75 -10.44
CA TYR A 49 -2.59 19.56 -11.66
C TYR A 49 -2.02 20.94 -11.33
N PHE A 50 -2.51 21.59 -10.27
CA PHE A 50 -2.03 22.90 -9.85
C PHE A 50 -0.53 22.88 -9.50
N LYS A 51 -0.09 21.89 -8.71
CA LYS A 51 1.33 21.71 -8.36
C LYS A 51 2.18 21.44 -9.61
N ALA A 52 1.68 20.61 -10.52
CA ALA A 52 2.37 20.32 -11.78
C ALA A 52 2.54 21.60 -12.60
N TYR A 53 1.46 22.36 -12.85
CA TYR A 53 1.53 23.60 -13.61
C TYR A 53 2.44 24.65 -12.95
N ALA A 54 2.32 24.87 -11.63
CA ALA A 54 3.17 25.80 -10.91
C ALA A 54 4.67 25.48 -11.09
N LYS A 55 5.05 24.20 -11.05
CA LYS A 55 6.43 23.76 -11.25
C LYS A 55 6.94 24.06 -12.67
N ILE A 56 6.09 23.94 -13.68
CA ILE A 56 6.44 24.24 -15.08
C ILE A 56 6.74 25.75 -15.25
N PHE A 57 6.08 26.62 -14.48
CA PHE A 57 6.29 28.08 -14.51
C PHE A 57 7.37 28.58 -13.55
N GLN A 58 8.09 27.71 -12.83
CA GLN A 58 9.18 28.12 -11.92
C GLN A 58 10.53 28.36 -12.64
N GLY A 59 10.66 28.04 -13.93
CA GLY A 59 11.84 28.38 -14.73
C GLY A 59 11.83 29.84 -15.22
N GLU A 60 13.00 30.36 -15.60
CA GLU A 60 13.14 31.75 -16.11
C GLU A 60 12.49 31.97 -17.49
N ASP A 61 12.20 30.89 -18.24
CA ASP A 61 11.50 30.93 -19.52
C ASP A 61 10.04 30.47 -19.39
N LEU A 62 9.13 31.18 -20.06
CA LEU A 62 7.76 30.68 -20.25
C LEU A 62 7.85 29.31 -20.96
N PRO A 63 7.30 28.24 -20.35
CA PRO A 63 7.35 26.92 -20.95
C PRO A 63 6.65 26.95 -22.29
N HIS A 64 7.38 26.59 -23.36
CA HIS A 64 6.82 26.53 -24.70
C HIS A 64 5.59 25.60 -24.69
N PRO A 65 4.54 25.83 -25.50
CA PRO A 65 3.28 25.06 -25.45
C PRO A 65 3.43 23.52 -25.47
N LYS A 66 4.52 22.99 -26.03
CA LYS A 66 4.91 21.57 -25.95
C LYS A 66 5.17 21.06 -24.51
N SER A 67 5.73 21.89 -23.64
CA SER A 67 6.07 21.58 -22.24
C SER A 67 4.81 21.34 -21.39
N ILE A 68 3.76 22.13 -21.58
CA ILE A 68 2.49 21.99 -20.83
C ILE A 68 1.77 20.68 -21.22
N LEU A 69 1.72 20.36 -22.51
CA LEU A 69 1.19 19.09 -23.02
C LEU A 69 2.00 17.89 -22.52
N SER A 70 3.33 17.99 -22.51
CA SER A 70 4.23 16.95 -21.98
C SER A 70 4.01 16.70 -20.49
N ALA A 71 3.89 17.76 -19.69
CA ALA A 71 3.65 17.63 -18.25
C ALA A 71 2.26 17.05 -17.94
N THR A 72 1.26 17.39 -18.75
CA THR A 72 -0.09 16.81 -18.64
C THR A 72 -0.06 15.32 -19.00
N ALA A 73 0.70 14.94 -20.02
CA ALA A 73 0.93 13.54 -20.39
C ALA A 73 1.62 12.75 -19.27
N GLU A 74 2.68 13.30 -18.68
CA GLU A 74 3.38 12.71 -17.53
C GLU A 74 2.43 12.52 -16.34
N ALA A 75 1.68 13.56 -15.94
CA ALA A 75 0.74 13.47 -14.83
C ALA A 75 -0.34 12.40 -15.04
N ASN A 76 -0.87 12.28 -16.26
CA ASN A 76 -1.85 11.26 -16.61
C ASN A 76 -1.25 9.84 -16.53
N ASN A 77 -0.03 9.65 -17.03
CA ASN A 77 0.66 8.36 -16.97
C ASN A 77 0.99 7.97 -15.52
N LEU A 78 1.49 8.89 -14.71
CA LEU A 78 1.77 8.65 -13.28
C LEU A 78 0.49 8.26 -12.52
N THR A 79 -0.63 8.94 -12.80
CA THR A 79 -1.92 8.60 -12.20
C THR A 79 -2.39 7.19 -12.60
N ALA A 80 -2.14 6.77 -13.84
CA ALA A 80 -2.43 5.41 -14.30
C ALA A 80 -1.52 4.37 -13.62
N VAL A 81 -0.21 4.67 -13.46
CA VAL A 81 0.73 3.82 -12.72
C VAL A 81 0.27 3.64 -11.26
N SER A 82 -0.10 4.73 -10.58
CA SER A 82 -0.57 4.66 -9.19
C SER A 82 -1.82 3.79 -9.04
N ARG A 83 -2.79 3.88 -9.96
CA ARG A 83 -3.99 3.02 -9.95
C ARG A 83 -3.65 1.56 -10.20
N ALA A 84 -2.78 1.28 -11.17
CA ALA A 84 -2.33 -0.08 -11.46
C ALA A 84 -1.61 -0.72 -10.25
N LYS A 85 -0.73 0.02 -9.58
CA LYS A 85 -0.06 -0.44 -8.35
C LYS A 85 -1.05 -0.67 -7.21
N ALA A 86 -2.07 0.17 -7.06
CA ALA A 86 -3.08 0.00 -6.02
C ALA A 86 -3.81 -1.34 -6.16
N ILE A 87 -4.21 -1.72 -7.38
CA ILE A 87 -4.83 -3.03 -7.67
C ILE A 87 -3.89 -4.18 -7.29
N TYR A 88 -2.61 -4.08 -7.69
CA TYR A 88 -1.63 -5.10 -7.34
C TYR A 88 -1.48 -5.27 -5.82
N LEU A 89 -1.31 -4.15 -5.10
CA LEU A 89 -1.14 -4.14 -3.66
C LEU A 89 -2.37 -4.69 -2.94
N GLU A 90 -3.57 -4.36 -3.40
CA GLU A 90 -4.82 -4.90 -2.85
C GLU A 90 -4.86 -6.43 -2.93
N ILE A 91 -4.61 -7.00 -4.11
CA ILE A 91 -4.63 -8.46 -4.33
C ILE A 91 -3.56 -9.15 -3.47
N MET A 92 -2.33 -8.64 -3.47
CA MET A 92 -1.24 -9.20 -2.67
C MET A 92 -1.51 -9.09 -1.17
N THR A 93 -2.12 -7.99 -0.71
CA THR A 93 -2.45 -7.79 0.70
C THR A 93 -3.53 -8.77 1.18
N GLN A 94 -4.53 -9.08 0.34
CA GLN A 94 -5.55 -10.07 0.65
C GLN A 94 -4.96 -11.48 0.86
N LEU A 95 -3.90 -11.83 0.11
CA LEU A 95 -3.23 -13.12 0.23
C LEU A 95 -2.20 -13.16 1.37
N CYS A 96 -1.23 -12.25 1.37
CA CYS A 96 -0.04 -12.31 2.23
C CYS A 96 0.18 -11.08 3.12
N GLY A 97 -0.86 -10.26 3.31
CA GLY A 97 -0.87 -9.09 4.21
C GLY A 97 -0.41 -9.40 5.65
N PRO A 98 -0.12 -8.37 6.47
CA PRO A 98 0.50 -8.54 7.79
C PRO A 98 -0.22 -9.54 8.70
N ASP A 99 -1.55 -9.53 8.71
CA ASP A 99 -2.40 -10.40 9.54
C ASP A 99 -2.66 -11.79 8.93
N LYS A 100 -2.12 -12.08 7.75
CA LYS A 100 -2.28 -13.37 7.06
C LYS A 100 -1.15 -14.34 7.44
N PRO A 101 -1.44 -15.66 7.53
CA PRO A 101 -0.41 -16.66 7.79
C PRO A 101 0.60 -16.76 6.65
N TYR A 102 1.64 -17.58 6.84
CA TYR A 102 2.59 -17.91 5.78
C TYR A 102 1.88 -18.54 4.58
N VAL A 103 2.30 -18.15 3.38
CA VAL A 103 1.80 -18.67 2.09
C VAL A 103 2.92 -19.40 1.36
N SER A 104 2.62 -20.51 0.68
CA SER A 104 3.65 -21.25 -0.09
C SER A 104 4.20 -20.40 -1.25
N PRO A 105 5.46 -20.60 -1.66
CA PRO A 105 6.06 -19.81 -2.74
C PRO A 105 5.31 -19.96 -4.07
N GLY A 106 4.79 -21.16 -4.37
CA GLY A 106 4.04 -21.42 -5.60
C GLY A 106 2.72 -20.64 -5.68
N LEU A 107 1.94 -20.63 -4.60
CA LEU A 107 0.68 -19.86 -4.55
C LEU A 107 0.94 -18.34 -4.57
N MET A 108 2.03 -17.91 -3.93
CA MET A 108 2.46 -16.52 -3.95
C MET A 108 2.87 -16.06 -5.36
N GLU A 109 3.59 -16.90 -6.11
CA GLU A 109 3.96 -16.65 -7.51
C GLU A 109 2.73 -16.57 -8.42
N GLU A 110 1.80 -17.52 -8.29
CA GLU A 110 0.55 -17.51 -9.08
C GLU A 110 -0.26 -16.23 -8.83
N SER A 111 -0.39 -15.83 -7.57
CA SER A 111 -1.09 -14.60 -7.20
C SER A 111 -0.36 -13.36 -7.69
N HIS A 112 0.98 -13.35 -7.67
CA HIS A 112 1.78 -12.27 -8.24
C HIS A 112 1.50 -12.11 -9.74
N GLN A 113 1.52 -13.20 -10.50
CA GLN A 113 1.24 -13.17 -11.94
C GLN A 113 -0.17 -12.64 -12.23
N ARG A 114 -1.17 -13.09 -11.46
CA ARG A 114 -2.55 -12.61 -11.58
C ARG A 114 -2.67 -11.12 -11.25
N ALA A 115 -2.08 -10.68 -10.15
CA ALA A 115 -2.09 -9.28 -9.72
C ALA A 115 -1.36 -8.37 -10.71
N ARG A 116 -0.21 -8.82 -11.22
CA ARG A 116 0.58 -8.13 -12.25
C ARG A 116 -0.23 -7.97 -13.53
N ALA A 117 -0.87 -9.05 -14.01
CA ALA A 117 -1.72 -9.01 -15.20
C ALA A 117 -2.90 -8.02 -15.02
N ALA A 118 -3.56 -8.04 -13.85
CA ALA A 118 -4.65 -7.12 -13.54
C ALA A 118 -4.20 -5.65 -13.52
N GLY A 119 -3.07 -5.35 -12.86
CA GLY A 119 -2.49 -4.01 -12.83
C GLY A 119 -2.11 -3.50 -14.22
N LEU A 120 -1.48 -4.35 -15.04
CA LEU A 120 -1.09 -3.99 -16.42
C LEU A 120 -2.31 -3.81 -17.34
N ALA A 121 -3.38 -4.58 -17.14
CA ALA A 121 -4.63 -4.40 -17.86
C ALA A 121 -5.29 -3.06 -17.53
N GLU A 122 -5.36 -2.66 -16.25
CA GLU A 122 -5.90 -1.36 -15.86
C GLU A 122 -5.02 -0.19 -16.36
N PHE A 123 -3.69 -0.35 -16.32
CA PHE A 123 -2.78 0.62 -16.92
C PHE A 123 -3.06 0.78 -18.43
N GLY A 124 -3.23 -0.33 -19.15
CA GLY A 124 -3.56 -0.34 -20.58
C GLY A 124 -4.87 0.37 -20.90
N ARG A 125 -5.94 0.09 -20.13
CA ARG A 125 -7.28 0.64 -20.33
C ARG A 125 -7.40 2.14 -20.00
N SER A 126 -6.51 2.67 -19.17
CA SER A 126 -6.52 4.08 -18.79
C SER A 126 -6.31 5.00 -19.99
N ARG A 127 -7.13 6.05 -20.15
CA ARG A 127 -6.90 7.09 -21.18
C ARG A 127 -5.64 7.89 -20.82
N LYS A 128 -4.66 7.92 -21.73
CA LYS A 128 -3.33 8.56 -21.54
C LYS A 128 -3.07 9.55 -22.68
N MET A 129 -2.34 10.63 -22.40
CA MET A 129 -1.85 11.60 -23.41
C MET A 129 -0.38 11.35 -23.73
N GLY A 130 0.11 11.88 -24.86
CA GLY A 130 1.55 11.88 -25.20
C GLY A 130 2.01 10.77 -26.15
N GLY A 131 1.09 9.97 -26.69
CA GLY A 131 1.41 8.87 -27.61
C GLY A 131 1.82 7.57 -26.91
N GLU A 132 1.93 6.51 -27.70
CA GLU A 132 2.20 5.15 -27.18
C GLU A 132 3.62 5.03 -26.61
N GLU A 133 4.58 5.77 -27.16
CA GLU A 133 5.99 5.74 -26.75
C GLU A 133 6.22 6.28 -25.32
N VAL A 134 5.59 7.40 -24.96
CA VAL A 134 5.64 7.94 -23.60
C VAL A 134 4.99 6.96 -22.63
N SER A 135 3.83 6.40 -23.00
CA SER A 135 3.14 5.40 -22.18
C SER A 135 3.93 4.11 -22.03
N ALA A 136 4.70 3.69 -23.04
CA ALA A 136 5.50 2.48 -23.02
C ALA A 136 6.59 2.56 -21.95
N ARG A 137 7.24 3.73 -21.79
CA ARG A 137 8.23 3.96 -20.73
C ARG A 137 7.65 3.75 -19.33
N TYR A 138 6.46 4.31 -19.06
CA TYR A 138 5.79 4.12 -17.76
C TYR A 138 5.29 2.69 -17.56
N ARG A 139 4.92 1.98 -18.65
CA ARG A 139 4.58 0.57 -18.59
C ARG A 139 5.78 -0.28 -18.16
N VAL A 140 6.94 -0.09 -18.79
CA VAL A 140 8.17 -0.80 -18.44
C VAL A 140 8.55 -0.51 -16.99
N GLN A 141 8.49 0.76 -16.57
CA GLN A 141 8.76 1.13 -15.17
C GLN A 141 7.78 0.45 -14.21
N LEU A 142 6.49 0.40 -14.54
CA LEU A 142 5.48 -0.29 -13.74
C LEU A 142 5.80 -1.78 -13.61
N GLU A 143 6.18 -2.46 -14.70
CA GLU A 143 6.55 -3.88 -14.64
C GLU A 143 7.75 -4.14 -13.71
N VAL A 144 8.78 -3.29 -13.77
CA VAL A 144 9.94 -3.35 -12.87
C VAL A 144 9.54 -3.10 -11.42
N ASP A 145 8.69 -2.10 -11.17
CA ASP A 145 8.25 -1.76 -9.82
C ASP A 145 7.41 -2.88 -9.20
N LEU A 146 6.54 -3.53 -9.98
CA LEU A 146 5.73 -4.66 -9.50
C LEU A 146 6.59 -5.88 -9.14
N GLU A 147 7.67 -6.12 -9.89
CA GLU A 147 8.65 -7.17 -9.55
C GLU A 147 9.40 -6.82 -8.26
N ALA A 148 9.83 -5.57 -8.09
CA ALA A 148 10.49 -5.12 -6.86
C ALA A 148 9.58 -5.28 -5.63
N GLU A 149 8.29 -4.95 -5.76
CA GLU A 149 7.26 -5.19 -4.74
C GLU A 149 7.10 -6.68 -4.44
N PHE A 150 7.06 -7.54 -5.46
CA PHE A 150 6.99 -8.99 -5.25
C PHE A 150 8.16 -9.52 -4.42
N GLN A 151 9.38 -9.08 -4.71
CA GLN A 151 10.56 -9.45 -3.93
C GLN A 151 10.43 -9.00 -2.47
N ALA A 152 9.83 -7.83 -2.21
CA ALA A 152 9.55 -7.36 -0.86
C ALA A 152 8.52 -8.25 -0.14
N TRP A 153 7.41 -8.58 -0.80
CA TRP A 153 6.38 -9.49 -0.29
C TRP A 153 6.94 -10.88 0.01
N SER A 154 7.78 -11.42 -0.88
CA SER A 154 8.44 -12.72 -0.69
C SER A 154 9.36 -12.73 0.53
N ARG A 155 10.16 -11.67 0.74
CA ARG A 155 10.98 -11.51 1.94
C ARG A 155 10.13 -11.44 3.21
N GLN A 156 9.05 -10.67 3.20
CA GLN A 156 8.15 -10.55 4.35
C GLN A 156 7.48 -11.90 4.67
N ASN A 157 7.05 -12.64 3.66
CA ASN A 157 6.43 -13.95 3.83
C ASN A 157 7.43 -14.99 4.36
N LYS A 158 8.66 -15.02 3.84
CA LYS A 158 9.75 -15.86 4.39
C LYS A 158 10.03 -15.57 5.85
N ARG A 159 9.95 -14.30 6.28
CA ARG A 159 10.11 -13.90 7.68
C ARG A 159 9.03 -14.52 8.58
N LYS A 160 7.78 -14.62 8.11
CA LYS A 160 6.68 -15.28 8.85
C LYS A 160 6.99 -16.76 9.11
N ASN A 161 7.53 -17.45 8.11
CA ASN A 161 7.92 -18.85 8.28
C ASN A 161 9.04 -19.02 9.32
N LYS A 162 10.10 -18.19 9.23
CA LYS A 162 11.20 -18.23 10.21
C LYS A 162 10.74 -17.93 11.63
N LEU A 163 9.84 -16.95 11.81
CA LEU A 163 9.30 -16.61 13.13
C LEU A 163 8.49 -17.77 13.71
N ASN A 164 7.64 -18.40 12.90
CA ASN A 164 6.88 -19.58 13.33
C ASN A 164 7.80 -20.78 13.65
N ALA A 165 8.87 -20.97 12.86
CA ALA A 165 9.86 -22.02 13.10
C ALA A 165 10.64 -21.83 14.41
N VAL A 166 10.86 -20.60 14.88
CA VAL A 166 11.58 -20.32 16.14
C VAL A 166 10.65 -20.32 17.36
N ARG A 167 9.38 -19.95 17.19
CA ARG A 167 8.43 -19.79 18.30
C ARG A 167 8.16 -21.11 19.05
N THR A 168 7.97 -22.21 18.31
CA THR A 168 7.69 -23.53 18.91
C THR A 168 8.83 -24.04 19.80
N PRO A 169 10.10 -24.11 19.35
CA PRO A 169 11.18 -24.59 20.19
C PRO A 169 11.44 -23.66 21.38
N LEU A 170 11.31 -22.33 21.19
CA LEU A 170 11.47 -21.38 22.29
C LEU A 170 10.42 -21.58 23.39
N ALA A 171 9.16 -21.80 23.03
CA ALA A 171 8.09 -22.07 23.99
C ALA A 171 8.29 -23.40 24.73
N LEU A 172 8.70 -24.46 24.03
CA LEU A 172 8.98 -25.77 24.63
C LEU A 172 10.19 -25.71 25.58
N LEU A 173 11.26 -25.02 25.20
CA LEU A 173 12.43 -24.81 26.07
C LEU A 173 12.08 -23.99 27.32
N GLY A 174 11.27 -22.94 27.18
CA GLY A 174 10.77 -22.15 28.31
C GLY A 174 9.94 -22.99 29.28
N LEU A 175 9.07 -23.87 28.76
CA LEU A 175 8.28 -24.79 29.58
C LEU A 175 9.17 -25.78 30.35
N VAL A 176 10.16 -26.39 29.68
CA VAL A 176 11.13 -27.30 30.33
C VAL A 176 11.87 -26.59 31.47
N ALA A 177 12.36 -25.36 31.24
CA ALA A 177 13.04 -24.58 32.27
C ALA A 177 12.12 -24.27 33.47
N ALA A 178 10.88 -23.85 33.22
CA ALA A 178 9.90 -23.56 34.26
C ALA A 178 9.59 -24.80 35.12
N MET A 179 9.39 -25.96 34.48
CA MET A 179 9.10 -27.22 35.16
C MET A 179 10.31 -27.73 35.97
N HIS A 180 11.55 -27.54 35.51
CA HIS A 180 12.74 -27.88 36.29
C HIS A 180 12.92 -26.99 37.51
N LEU A 181 12.66 -25.68 37.40
CA LEU A 181 12.68 -24.77 38.54
C LEU A 181 11.64 -25.19 39.58
N LEU A 182 10.41 -25.52 39.13
CA LEU A 182 9.35 -25.98 40.02
C LEU A 182 9.68 -27.32 40.69
N SER A 183 10.23 -28.28 39.94
CA SER A 183 10.69 -29.56 40.49
C SER A 183 11.77 -29.38 41.56
N GLY A 184 12.73 -28.46 41.32
CA GLY A 184 13.76 -28.10 42.29
C GLY A 184 13.19 -27.51 43.58
N LEU A 185 12.19 -26.62 43.50
CA LEU A 185 11.50 -26.07 44.66
C LEU A 185 10.72 -27.14 45.44
N CYS A 186 10.04 -28.06 44.74
CA CYS A 186 9.32 -29.16 45.38
C CYS A 186 10.26 -30.14 46.09
N HIS A 187 11.46 -30.38 45.55
CA HIS A 187 12.51 -31.16 46.23
C HIS A 187 12.93 -30.52 47.55
N LEU A 188 13.08 -29.19 47.60
CA LEU A 188 13.42 -28.47 48.83
C LEU A 188 12.33 -28.62 49.92
N LEU A 189 11.07 -28.70 49.50
CA LEU A 189 9.91 -28.88 50.40
C LEU A 189 9.61 -30.35 50.72
N SER A 190 10.43 -31.30 50.25
CA SER A 190 10.22 -32.76 50.38
C SER A 190 8.90 -33.26 49.76
N LEU A 191 8.35 -32.55 48.77
CA LEU A 191 7.14 -32.91 48.04
C LEU A 191 7.46 -33.84 46.85
N GLY A 192 7.87 -35.07 47.16
CA GLY A 192 8.38 -36.03 46.16
C GLY A 192 7.39 -36.33 45.02
N PHE A 193 6.10 -36.54 45.32
CA PHE A 193 5.09 -36.84 44.31
C PHE A 193 4.92 -35.71 43.28
N VAL A 194 4.89 -34.45 43.74
CA VAL A 194 4.72 -33.27 42.88
C VAL A 194 5.96 -33.05 42.02
N SER A 195 7.14 -33.25 42.59
CA SER A 195 8.40 -33.18 41.85
C SER A 195 8.48 -34.25 40.75
N SER A 196 8.12 -35.51 41.06
CA SER A 196 8.09 -36.59 40.07
C SER A 196 7.12 -36.30 38.92
N LEU A 197 5.98 -35.67 39.20
CA LEU A 197 5.04 -35.23 38.16
C LEU A 197 5.64 -34.13 37.27
N CYS A 198 6.37 -33.18 37.86
CA CYS A 198 7.04 -32.13 37.11
C CYS A 198 8.12 -32.68 36.17
N ASP A 199 8.91 -33.64 36.65
CA ASP A 199 9.96 -34.28 35.87
C ASP A 199 9.38 -35.12 34.71
N LEU A 200 8.23 -35.78 34.94
CA LEU A 200 7.51 -36.50 33.88
C LEU A 200 7.04 -35.54 32.77
N VAL A 201 6.45 -34.41 33.14
CA VAL A 201 5.99 -33.38 32.18
C VAL A 201 7.17 -32.79 31.40
N SER A 202 8.31 -32.53 32.06
CA SER A 202 9.55 -32.11 31.39
C SER A 202 10.03 -33.16 30.40
N GLY A 203 10.05 -34.45 30.79
CA GLY A 203 10.44 -35.56 29.91
C GLY A 203 9.56 -35.66 28.66
N ILE A 204 8.24 -35.56 28.82
CA ILE A 204 7.27 -35.55 27.69
C ILE A 204 7.54 -34.34 26.77
N THR A 205 7.79 -33.16 27.34
CA THR A 205 8.04 -31.94 26.58
C THR A 205 9.34 -32.03 25.76
N ILE A 206 10.38 -32.66 26.32
CA ILE A 206 11.65 -32.91 25.63
C ILE A 206 11.45 -33.87 24.45
N VAL A 207 10.67 -34.94 24.62
CA VAL A 207 10.32 -35.86 23.52
C VAL A 207 9.56 -35.11 22.42
N CYS A 208 8.58 -34.27 22.77
CA CYS A 208 7.88 -33.42 21.81
C CYS A 208 8.82 -32.47 21.05
N LEU A 209 9.82 -31.89 21.72
CA LEU A 209 10.83 -31.04 21.09
C LEU A 209 11.70 -31.83 20.10
N MET A 210 12.10 -33.06 20.45
CA MET A 210 12.86 -33.93 19.55
C MET A 210 12.04 -34.32 18.31
N VAL A 211 10.78 -34.70 18.48
CA VAL A 211 9.86 -35.04 17.37
C VAL A 211 9.64 -33.83 16.46
N TRP A 212 9.43 -32.65 17.04
CA TRP A 212 9.28 -31.41 16.26
C TRP A 212 10.57 -31.08 15.48
N GLY A 213 11.73 -31.18 16.12
CA GLY A 213 13.03 -30.93 15.49
C GLY A 213 13.32 -31.92 14.36
N TYR A 214 12.99 -33.19 14.56
CA TYR A 214 13.09 -34.23 13.54
C TYR A 214 12.20 -33.91 12.33
N GLY A 215 10.92 -33.57 12.56
CA GLY A 215 9.99 -33.19 11.49
C GLY A 215 10.45 -31.98 10.67
N GLN A 216 11.04 -30.98 11.33
CA GLN A 216 11.60 -29.80 10.63
C GLN A 216 12.88 -30.11 9.86
N TYR A 217 13.74 -30.99 10.39
CA TYR A 217 14.94 -31.45 9.68
C TYR A 217 14.58 -32.20 8.41
N THR A 218 13.60 -33.13 8.49
CA THR A 218 13.12 -33.89 7.33
C THR A 218 12.33 -33.03 6.34
N GLY A 219 11.58 -32.02 6.81
CA GLY A 219 10.81 -31.12 5.94
C GLY A 219 11.59 -29.97 5.32
N SER A 220 12.86 -29.77 5.71
CA SER A 220 13.73 -28.71 5.18
C SER A 220 14.71 -29.19 4.10
N HIS A 221 14.74 -30.50 3.82
CA HIS A 221 15.38 -31.06 2.64
C HIS A 221 14.31 -31.37 1.59
N PRO A 222 14.54 -30.98 0.32
CA PRO A 222 13.55 -31.11 -0.76
C PRO A 222 13.10 -32.55 -1.00
#